data_AF-A0A8C5F9A3-F1
#
_entry.id   AF-A0A8C5F9A3-F1
#
_cell.length_a   1.000
_cell.length_b   1.000
_cell.length_c   1.000
_cell.angle_alpha   90.00
_cell.angle_beta   90.00
_cell.angle_gamma   90.00
#
_symmetry.space_group_name_H-M   'P 1'
#
loop_
_entity.id
_entity.type
_entity.pdbx_description
1 polymer ?
#
loop_
_entity_poly.entity_id
_entity_poly.type
_entity_poly.pdbx_seq_one_letter_code
_entity_poly.pdbx_strand_id
1 'polypeptide(L)'
;DQRTMWTFPTESGATPPETVSTETRLPEACVEPCLICQTRPKNGCIVHGRTGHLMACYPCARKLKRRNKLCPVCREPIQSVVLTYLC
;
A
#
# COMPACT_ATOMS: atom_id res chain seq x y z
N ASP A 1 12.27 66.22 -6.54
CA ASP A 1 11.37 66.19 -7.69
C ASP A 1 10.68 64.83 -7.71
N GLN A 2 9.36 64.88 -7.51
CA GLN A 2 8.32 63.95 -7.93
C GLN A 2 8.67 62.47 -8.24
N ARG A 3 8.02 61.58 -7.46
CA ARG A 3 7.10 60.53 -7.94
C ARG A 3 7.63 59.49 -8.94
N THR A 4 7.86 58.27 -8.43
CA THR A 4 7.45 56.98 -9.05
C THR A 4 7.57 55.87 -7.98
N MET A 5 6.51 55.63 -7.20
CA MET A 5 5.59 54.50 -7.36
C MET A 5 6.27 53.13 -7.48
N TRP A 6 6.48 52.50 -6.33
CA TRP A 6 6.33 51.05 -6.19
C TRP A 6 5.29 50.84 -5.11
N THR A 7 4.05 50.67 -5.56
CA THR A 7 2.88 50.36 -4.75
C THR A 7 3.04 48.98 -4.11
N PHE A 8 2.72 48.90 -2.82
CA PHE A 8 2.61 47.66 -2.05
C PHE A 8 1.52 46.74 -2.64
N PRO A 9 1.78 45.44 -2.84
CA PRO A 9 0.72 44.47 -3.04
C PRO A 9 0.09 44.08 -1.70
N THR A 10 -1.24 44.16 -1.73
CA THR A 10 -2.24 43.98 -0.70
C THR A 10 -2.22 42.61 0.01
N GLU A 11 -2.33 42.67 1.33
CA GLU A 11 -2.81 41.61 2.22
C GLU A 11 -4.21 41.10 1.82
N SER A 12 -4.38 39.80 1.56
CA SER A 12 -5.72 39.18 1.53
C SER A 12 -5.65 37.66 1.75
N GLY A 13 -6.36 37.21 2.79
CA GLY A 13 -6.91 35.85 2.82
C GLY A 13 -6.27 34.91 3.83
N ALA A 14 -6.68 35.04 5.10
CA ALA A 14 -6.59 33.92 6.04
C ALA A 14 -7.44 32.77 5.49
N THR A 15 -6.80 31.67 5.10
CA THR A 15 -7.48 30.40 4.84
C THR A 15 -7.81 29.75 6.19
N PRO A 16 -9.05 29.25 6.38
CA PRO A 16 -9.42 28.57 7.62
C PRO A 16 -8.56 27.30 7.81
N PRO A 17 -8.32 26.84 9.05
CA PRO A 17 -7.65 25.56 9.26
C PRO A 17 -8.54 24.47 8.68
N GLU A 18 -8.11 23.89 7.56
CA GLU A 18 -8.77 22.73 6.99
C GLU A 18 -8.83 21.64 8.05
N THR A 19 -10.05 21.22 8.31
CA THR A 19 -10.43 20.19 9.28
C THR A 19 -9.56 18.96 9.08
N VAL A 20 -8.75 18.63 10.08
CA VAL A 20 -8.07 17.34 10.17
C VAL A 20 -9.16 16.29 10.37
N SER A 21 -9.68 15.78 9.26
CA SER A 21 -10.48 14.57 9.23
C SER A 21 -9.58 13.46 9.71
N THR A 22 -9.83 12.99 10.93
CA THR A 22 -9.22 11.79 11.49
C THR A 22 -9.71 10.59 10.68
N GLU A 23 -9.18 10.41 9.47
CA GLU A 23 -9.27 9.14 8.78
C GLU A 23 -8.50 8.13 9.63
N THR A 24 -9.22 7.09 10.07
CA THR A 24 -8.64 5.89 10.65
C THR A 24 -7.68 5.32 9.62
N ARG A 25 -6.39 5.63 9.73
CA ARG A 25 -5.35 5.10 8.85
C ARG A 25 -5.25 3.60 9.09
N LEU A 26 -6.02 2.81 8.33
CA LEU A 26 -5.74 1.40 8.16
C LEU A 26 -4.29 1.29 7.69
N PRO A 27 -3.47 0.41 8.27
CA PRO A 27 -2.06 0.32 7.91
C PRO A 27 -1.93 0.17 6.39
N GLU A 28 -1.13 1.01 5.75
CA GLU A 28 -1.02 1.15 4.28
C GLU A 28 -0.74 -0.18 3.56
N ALA A 29 -0.22 -1.17 4.29
CA ALA A 29 -0.03 -2.54 3.83
C ALA A 29 -1.32 -3.21 3.30
N CYS A 30 -2.51 -2.80 3.78
CA CYS A 30 -3.81 -3.28 3.32
C CYS A 30 -4.26 -2.66 1.99
N VAL A 31 -3.68 -1.53 1.60
CA VAL A 31 -4.12 -0.74 0.42
C VAL A 31 -3.36 -1.15 -0.84
N GLU A 32 -2.10 -1.58 -0.69
CA GLU A 32 -1.27 -1.94 -1.83
C GLU A 32 -1.74 -3.24 -2.52
N PRO A 33 -1.80 -3.27 -3.86
CA PRO A 33 -2.19 -4.46 -4.58
C PRO A 33 -1.11 -5.54 -4.54
N CYS A 34 -1.50 -6.75 -4.92
CA CYS A 34 -0.63 -7.90 -5.14
C CYS A 34 0.57 -7.53 -6.02
N LEU A 35 1.80 -7.69 -5.52
CA LEU A 35 3.01 -7.26 -6.25
C LEU A 35 3.26 -8.02 -7.57
N ILE A 36 2.58 -9.15 -7.78
CA ILE A 36 2.74 -10.00 -8.98
C ILE A 36 1.81 -9.55 -10.11
N CYS A 37 0.59 -9.13 -9.80
CA CYS A 37 -0.43 -8.83 -10.82
C CYS A 37 -1.01 -7.42 -10.71
N GLN A 38 -0.67 -6.68 -9.66
CA GLN A 38 -1.00 -5.27 -9.41
C GLN A 38 -2.49 -4.91 -9.57
N THR A 39 -3.38 -5.89 -9.42
CA THR A 39 -4.82 -5.76 -9.73
C THR A 39 -5.74 -6.22 -8.60
N ARG A 40 -5.24 -7.05 -7.68
CA ARG A 40 -6.05 -7.70 -6.62
C ARG A 40 -5.43 -7.44 -5.26
N PRO A 41 -6.22 -7.43 -4.18
CA PRO A 41 -5.70 -7.23 -2.83
C PRO A 41 -4.74 -8.36 -2.42
N LYS A 42 -3.87 -8.07 -1.46
CA LYS A 42 -2.98 -9.04 -0.84
C LYS A 42 -3.77 -9.92 0.13
N ASN A 43 -4.32 -11.02 -0.38
CA ASN A 43 -5.09 -12.00 0.39
C ASN A 43 -4.56 -13.44 0.27
N GLY A 44 -3.39 -13.63 -0.35
CA GLY A 44 -2.73 -14.93 -0.49
C GLY A 44 -1.48 -15.00 0.37
N CYS A 45 -1.61 -15.55 1.57
CA CYS A 45 -0.45 -15.78 2.45
C CYS A 45 0.34 -17.00 1.96
N ILE A 46 1.63 -16.80 1.67
CA ILE A 46 2.58 -17.85 1.30
C ILE A 46 3.19 -18.40 2.58
N VAL A 47 2.84 -19.63 2.97
CA VAL A 47 3.26 -20.24 4.23
C VAL A 47 4.49 -21.14 4.00
N HIS A 48 5.48 -20.97 4.87
CA HIS A 48 6.69 -21.79 4.93
C HIS A 48 7.17 -21.86 6.40
N GLY A 49 7.43 -23.08 6.87
CA GLY A 49 7.77 -23.34 8.27
C GLY A 49 6.66 -22.90 9.22
N ARG A 50 6.98 -21.99 10.14
CA ARG A 50 6.05 -21.38 11.11
C ARG A 50 5.62 -19.96 10.74
N THR A 51 6.02 -19.48 9.57
CA THR A 51 5.83 -18.10 9.14
C THR A 51 5.13 -18.03 7.79
N GLY A 52 4.74 -16.82 7.39
CA GLY A 52 4.21 -16.59 6.05
C GLY A 52 4.36 -15.16 5.59
N HIS A 53 4.45 -14.97 4.27
CA HIS A 53 4.54 -13.66 3.64
C HIS A 53 3.24 -13.32 2.91
N LEU A 54 2.60 -12.21 3.29
CA LEU A 54 1.39 -11.67 2.67
C LEU A 54 1.75 -10.55 1.69
N MET A 55 2.15 -10.93 0.48
CA MET A 55 2.58 -10.00 -0.58
C MET A 55 1.81 -10.16 -1.89
N ALA A 56 1.06 -11.26 -2.04
CA ALA A 56 0.37 -11.64 -3.26
C ALA A 56 -1.13 -11.82 -3.02
N CYS A 57 -1.92 -11.74 -4.08
CA CYS A 57 -3.28 -12.27 -4.07
C CYS A 57 -3.27 -13.80 -4.12
N TYR A 58 -4.33 -14.42 -3.62
CA TYR A 58 -4.47 -15.87 -3.53
C TYR A 58 -4.26 -16.60 -4.86
N PRO A 59 -4.80 -16.15 -6.01
CA PRO A 59 -4.57 -16.83 -7.29
C PRO A 59 -3.10 -16.78 -7.74
N CYS A 60 -2.39 -15.67 -7.50
CA CYS A 60 -0.97 -15.55 -7.82
C CYS A 60 -0.11 -16.43 -6.92
N ALA A 61 -0.35 -16.40 -5.60
CA ALA A 61 0.35 -17.27 -4.65
C ALA A 61 0.15 -18.76 -4.98
N ARG A 62 -1.08 -19.19 -5.29
CA ARG A 62 -1.36 -20.56 -5.77
C ARG A 62 -0.62 -20.92 -7.05
N LYS A 63 -0.43 -19.96 -7.97
CA LYS A 63 0.32 -20.19 -9.21
C LYS A 63 1.80 -20.44 -8.91
N LEU A 64 2.39 -19.74 -7.95
CA LEU A 64 3.75 -19.98 -7.49
C LEU A 64 3.90 -21.39 -6.89
N LYS A 65 3.02 -21.77 -5.97
CA LYS A 65 3.04 -23.10 -5.35
C LYS A 65 2.86 -24.22 -6.40
N ARG A 66 1.89 -24.09 -7.32
CA ARG A 66 1.66 -25.09 -8.40
C ARG A 66 2.86 -25.24 -9.32
N ARG A 67 3.62 -24.18 -9.56
CA ARG A 67 4.84 -24.20 -10.38
C ARG A 67 6.11 -24.54 -9.59
N ASN A 68 5.94 -24.98 -8.33
CA ASN A 68 7.01 -25.30 -7.39
C ASN A 68 8.08 -24.18 -7.29
N LYS A 69 7.64 -22.92 -7.32
CA LYS A 69 8.52 -21.76 -7.14
C LYS A 69 8.73 -21.49 -5.65
N LEU A 70 9.84 -20.85 -5.32
CA LEU A 70 10.19 -20.42 -3.97
C LEU A 70 9.41 -19.14 -3.59
N CYS A 71 9.34 -18.86 -2.29
CA CYS A 71 8.78 -17.60 -1.78
C CYS A 71 9.53 -16.40 -2.40
N PRO A 72 8.85 -15.40 -2.99
CA PRO A 72 9.54 -14.25 -3.60
C PRO A 72 10.31 -13.37 -2.60
N VAL A 73 9.95 -13.43 -1.31
CA VAL A 73 10.55 -12.60 -0.26
C VAL A 73 11.80 -13.27 0.33
N CYS A 74 11.65 -14.47 0.91
CA CYS A 74 12.72 -15.16 1.63
C CYS A 74 13.35 -16.33 0.88
N ARG A 75 12.84 -16.67 -0.31
CA ARG A 75 13.29 -17.83 -1.12
C ARG A 75 13.12 -19.20 -0.46
N GLU A 76 12.34 -19.31 0.62
CA GLU A 76 11.99 -20.61 1.19
C GLU A 76 10.99 -21.40 0.32
N PRO A 77 11.01 -22.75 0.36
CA PRO A 77 10.01 -23.58 -0.30
C PRO A 77 8.60 -23.31 0.21
N ILE A 78 7.67 -23.00 -0.69
CA ILE A 78 6.28 -22.76 -0.33
C ILE A 78 5.65 -24.09 0.12
N GLN A 79 5.22 -24.20 1.37
CA GLN A 79 4.56 -25.40 1.88
C GLN A 79 3.07 -25.39 1.53
N SER A 80 2.38 -24.28 1.81
CA SER A 80 0.97 -24.08 1.50
C SER A 80 0.66 -22.61 1.19
N VAL A 81 -0.55 -22.34 0.70
CA VAL A 81 -1.06 -21.00 0.46
C VAL A 81 -2.42 -20.86 1.14
N VAL A 82 -2.56 -19.87 2.01
CA VAL A 82 -3.79 -19.61 2.77
C VAL A 82 -4.50 -18.39 2.18
N LEU A 83 -5.82 -18.49 2.04
CA LEU A 83 -6.67 -17.35 1.72
C LEU A 83 -6.92 -16.58 3.02
N THR A 84 -6.42 -15.37 3.10
CA THR A 84 -6.51 -14.52 4.30
C THR A 84 -7.61 -13.49 4.11
N TYR A 85 -8.53 -13.43 5.07
CA TYR A 85 -9.55 -12.38 5.17
C TYR A 85 -9.10 -11.39 6.23
N LEU A 86 -8.98 -10.12 5.85
CA LEU A 86 -8.71 -9.01 6.75
C LEU A 86 -10.04 -8.28 6.97
N CYS A 87 -10.41 -8.07 8.22
CA CYS A 87 -11.61 -7.36 8.66
C CYS A 87 -11.23 -6.03 9.32
#